data_AF-X0WVU3-F1
#
_entry.id   AF-X0WVU3-F1
#
_cell.length_a   1.000
_cell.length_b   1.000
_cell.length_c   1.000
_cell.angle_alpha   90.00
_cell.angle_beta   90.00
_cell.angle_gamma   90.00
#
_symmetry.space_group_name_H-M   'P 1'
#
loop_
_entity.id
_entity.type
_entity.pdbx_description
1 polymer ?
#
loop_
_entity_poly.entity_id
_entity_poly.type
_entity_poly.pdbx_seq_one_letter_code
_entity_poly.pdbx_strand_id
1 'polypeptide(L)'
;MLRIIITIIMTLLLAVSCTDQVALSGIDKSNFDTSVRPQDDFYQYVNGTWLEETEMPADKSRYGSFTILYDENQIRLREIIEDAASQENKTSGSDVQKVGDFYTSFMDSAKI
;
A
#
# COMPACT_ATOMS: atom_id res chain seq x y z
N MET A 1 10.30 35.83 39.25
CA MET A 1 9.14 34.92 39.08
C MET A 1 8.92 34.58 37.60
N LEU A 2 8.48 35.53 36.76
CA LEU A 2 8.12 35.26 35.35
C LEU A 2 9.28 34.79 34.45
N ARG A 3 10.49 35.34 34.62
CA ARG A 3 11.71 34.92 33.90
C ARG A 3 12.14 33.48 34.18
N ILE A 4 11.94 33.00 35.40
CA ILE A 4 12.33 31.63 35.80
C ILE A 4 11.37 30.61 35.18
N ILE A 5 10.08 30.93 35.15
CA ILE A 5 9.04 30.09 34.54
C ILE A 5 9.27 29.94 33.02
N ILE A 6 9.62 31.04 32.33
CA ILE A 6 9.90 31.02 30.89
C ILE A 6 11.13 30.16 30.57
N THR A 7 12.21 30.26 31.36
CA THR A 7 13.41 29.44 31.15
C THR A 7 13.15 27.95 31.36
N ILE A 8 12.35 27.57 32.37
CA ILE A 8 11.99 26.16 32.63
C ILE A 8 11.12 25.57 31.51
N ILE A 9 10.17 26.34 30.97
CA ILE A 9 9.33 25.91 29.85
C ILE A 9 10.16 25.70 28.58
N MET A 10 11.16 26.56 28.35
CA MET A 10 12.01 26.50 27.15
C MET A 10 13.03 25.36 27.20
N THR A 11 13.55 24.98 28.37
CA THR A 11 14.38 23.77 28.52
C THR A 11 13.57 22.48 28.46
N LEU A 12 12.31 22.48 28.91
CA LEU A 12 11.43 21.30 28.79
C LEU A 12 11.05 21.02 27.32
N LEU A 13 10.91 22.07 26.49
CA LEU A 13 10.62 21.93 25.05
C LEU A 13 11.76 21.30 24.24
N LEU A 14 13.02 21.51 24.63
CA LEU A 14 14.20 20.97 23.94
C LEU A 14 14.46 19.47 24.22
N ALA A 15 13.93 18.93 25.32
CA ALA A 15 14.10 17.52 25.70
C ALA A 15 13.14 16.57 24.95
N VAL A 16 12.13 17.09 24.25
CA VAL A 16 11.11 16.30 23.51
C VAL A 16 11.55 15.99 22.07
N SER A 17 12.82 16.24 21.71
CA SER A 17 13.29 16.04 20.32
C SER A 17 14.04 14.73 20.10
N CYS A 18 14.24 13.90 21.13
CA CYS A 18 14.84 12.57 20.98
C CYS A 18 13.84 11.48 21.34
N THR A 19 12.88 11.24 20.44
CA THR A 19 12.29 9.90 20.33
C THR A 19 13.10 9.22 19.23
N ASP A 20 14.04 8.35 19.61
CA ASP A 20 14.60 7.38 18.68
C ASP A 20 13.43 6.56 18.15
N GLN A 21 13.01 6.84 16.92
CA GLN A 21 12.12 5.97 16.17
C GLN A 21 12.84 4.65 16.05
N VAL A 22 12.42 3.65 16.85
CA VAL A 22 12.94 2.29 16.73
C VAL A 22 12.65 1.85 15.30
N ALA A 23 13.70 1.74 14.50
CA ALA A 23 13.58 1.27 13.13
C ALA A 23 12.98 -0.13 13.15
N LEU A 24 11.76 -0.26 12.64
CA LEU A 24 11.13 -1.55 12.43
C LEU A 24 11.94 -2.30 11.37
N SER A 25 12.15 -3.59 11.60
CA SER A 25 12.91 -4.43 10.65
C SER A 25 12.26 -4.57 9.26
N GLY A 26 10.97 -4.23 9.14
CA GLY A 26 10.16 -4.48 7.95
C GLY A 26 9.77 -5.95 7.75
N ILE A 27 10.16 -6.85 8.67
CA ILE A 27 9.82 -8.26 8.61
C ILE A 27 8.55 -8.52 9.40
N ASP A 28 7.49 -8.88 8.69
CA ASP A 28 6.29 -9.43 9.30
C ASP A 28 6.53 -10.91 9.66
N LYS A 29 6.37 -11.21 10.95
CA LYS A 29 6.54 -12.56 11.51
C LYS A 29 5.23 -13.30 11.71
N SER A 30 4.09 -12.68 11.40
CA SER A 30 2.76 -13.29 11.53
C SER A 30 2.62 -14.58 10.71
N ASN A 31 3.31 -14.64 9.56
CA ASN A 31 3.25 -15.76 8.62
C ASN A 31 4.24 -16.89 8.91
N PHE A 32 5.05 -16.76 9.97
CA PHE A 32 6.11 -17.73 10.26
C PHE A 32 5.51 -19.02 10.85
N ASP A 33 5.86 -20.15 10.27
CA ASP A 33 5.60 -21.48 10.82
C ASP A 33 6.79 -21.94 11.64
N THR A 34 6.73 -21.70 12.95
CA THR A 34 7.80 -22.06 13.90
C THR A 34 7.88 -23.56 14.21
N SER A 35 6.98 -24.39 13.67
CA SER A 35 7.09 -25.85 13.77
C SER A 35 8.17 -26.42 12.85
N VAL A 36 8.52 -25.69 11.78
CA VAL A 36 9.57 -26.04 10.83
C VAL A 36 10.89 -25.40 11.24
N ARG A 37 11.99 -26.15 11.20
CA ARG A 37 13.31 -25.56 11.47
C ARG A 37 13.74 -24.74 10.25
N PRO A 38 14.24 -23.50 10.43
CA PRO A 38 14.67 -22.65 9.31
C PRO A 38 15.86 -23.23 8.53
N GLN A 39 16.64 -24.14 9.12
CA GLN A 39 17.74 -24.82 8.43
C GLN A 39 17.27 -25.95 7.52
N ASP A 40 16.08 -26.49 7.77
CA ASP A 40 15.52 -27.62 7.03
C ASP A 40 14.70 -27.11 5.83
N ASP A 41 13.83 -26.10 6.05
CA ASP A 41 13.14 -25.37 4.99
C ASP A 41 12.86 -23.92 5.42
N PHE A 42 13.66 -22.98 4.92
CA PHE A 42 13.49 -21.58 5.25
C PHE A 42 12.24 -20.95 4.61
N TYR A 43 11.80 -21.45 3.45
CA TYR A 43 10.63 -20.88 2.76
C TYR A 43 9.36 -21.23 3.53
N GLN A 44 9.22 -22.48 3.94
CA GLN A 44 8.12 -22.93 4.80
C GLN A 44 8.19 -22.27 6.18
N TYR A 45 9.38 -22.14 6.78
CA TYR A 45 9.51 -21.45 8.08
C TYR A 45 9.01 -20.00 8.05
N VAL A 46 9.28 -19.25 6.98
CA VAL A 46 8.90 -17.83 6.88
C VAL A 46 7.46 -17.63 6.40
N ASN A 47 6.96 -18.50 5.52
CA ASN A 47 5.69 -18.30 4.82
C ASN A 47 4.63 -19.37 5.12
N GLY A 48 4.92 -20.33 6.00
CA GLY A 48 4.12 -21.54 6.15
C GLY A 48 2.67 -21.29 6.52
N THR A 49 2.42 -20.39 7.47
CA THR A 49 1.06 -19.98 7.84
C THR A 49 0.34 -19.34 6.66
N TRP A 50 1.01 -18.48 5.90
CA TRP A 50 0.42 -17.86 4.70
C TRP A 50 0.05 -18.88 3.63
N LEU A 51 0.90 -19.89 3.43
CA LEU A 51 0.65 -20.97 2.46
C LEU A 51 -0.54 -21.85 2.85
N GLU A 52 -0.79 -22.02 4.15
CA GLU A 52 -1.92 -22.80 4.68
C GLU A 52 -3.24 -22.01 4.65
N GLU A 53 -3.21 -20.74 5.04
CA GLU A 53 -4.42 -19.95 5.26
C GLU A 53 -4.88 -19.14 4.03
N THR A 54 -4.00 -18.87 3.07
CA THR A 54 -4.35 -18.00 1.95
C THR A 54 -5.06 -18.77 0.84
N GLU A 55 -6.32 -18.43 0.60
CA GLU A 55 -7.07 -18.94 -0.53
C GLU A 55 -6.61 -18.30 -1.86
N MET A 56 -6.47 -19.13 -2.90
CA MET A 56 -6.15 -18.68 -4.25
C MET A 56 -7.36 -17.98 -4.89
N PRO A 57 -7.25 -16.71 -5.31
CA PRO A 57 -8.31 -16.05 -6.04
C PRO A 57 -8.63 -16.78 -7.36
N ALA A 58 -9.93 -16.95 -7.67
CA ALA A 58 -10.38 -17.74 -8.81
C ALA A 58 -9.96 -17.18 -10.18
N ASP A 59 -9.63 -15.89 -10.24
CA ASP A 59 -9.16 -15.19 -11.43
C ASP A 59 -7.63 -15.27 -11.64
N LYS A 60 -6.90 -15.96 -10.75
CA LYS A 60 -5.44 -15.96 -10.75
C LYS A 60 -4.87 -17.37 -10.85
N SER A 61 -3.79 -17.51 -11.61
CA SER A 61 -3.01 -18.74 -11.71
C SER A 61 -1.85 -18.82 -10.69
N ARG A 62 -1.53 -17.70 -10.04
CA ARG A 62 -0.53 -17.57 -8.98
C ARG A 62 -0.91 -16.40 -8.09
N TYR A 63 -0.64 -16.53 -6.79
CA TYR A 63 -0.87 -15.47 -5.81
C TYR A 63 0.29 -15.35 -4.83
N GLY A 64 0.56 -14.12 -4.36
CA GLY A 64 1.65 -13.79 -3.43
C GLY A 64 1.87 -12.27 -3.36
N SER A 65 2.97 -11.85 -2.72
CA SER A 65 3.26 -10.43 -2.46
C SER A 65 3.23 -9.54 -3.71
N PHE A 66 3.79 -10.01 -4.83
CA PHE A 66 3.79 -9.23 -6.08
C PHE A 66 2.41 -9.08 -6.71
N THR A 67 1.55 -10.09 -6.62
CA THR A 67 0.20 -10.00 -7.16
C THR A 67 -0.69 -9.13 -6.28
N ILE A 68 -0.52 -9.22 -4.95
CA ILE A 68 -1.18 -8.33 -3.99
C ILE A 68 -0.83 -6.87 -4.31
N LEU A 69 0.46 -6.56 -4.45
CA LEU A 69 0.92 -5.21 -4.79
C LEU A 69 0.39 -4.75 -6.15
N TYR A 70 0.33 -5.65 -7.14
CA TYR A 70 -0.25 -5.35 -8.43
C TYR A 70 -1.73 -4.99 -8.32
N ASP A 71 -2.53 -5.81 -7.62
CA ASP A 71 -3.96 -5.59 -7.43
C ASP A 71 -4.24 -4.27 -6.69
N GLU A 72 -3.49 -3.97 -5.63
CA GLU A 72 -3.58 -2.67 -4.93
C GLU A 72 -3.30 -1.49 -5.86
N ASN A 73 -2.30 -1.62 -6.74
CA ASN A 73 -1.98 -0.58 -7.72
C ASN A 73 -3.05 -0.47 -8.79
N GLN A 74 -3.68 -1.57 -9.22
CA GLN A 74 -4.80 -1.51 -10.16
C GLN A 74 -5.99 -0.73 -9.59
N ILE A 75 -6.28 -0.88 -8.29
CA ILE A 75 -7.33 -0.10 -7.61
C ILE A 75 -7.00 1.40 -7.68
N ARG A 76 -5.79 1.79 -7.28
CA ARG A 76 -5.36 3.21 -7.31
C ARG A 76 -5.36 3.79 -8.73
N LEU A 77 -4.89 3.02 -9.71
CA LEU A 77 -4.91 3.44 -11.11
C LEU A 77 -6.34 3.60 -11.63
N ARG A 78 -7.24 2.69 -11.26
CA ARG A 78 -8.65 2.76 -11.61
C ARG A 78 -9.28 4.04 -11.05
N GLU A 79 -9.04 4.37 -9.79
CA GLU A 79 -9.53 5.62 -9.17
C GLU A 79 -9.06 6.85 -9.97
N ILE A 80 -7.77 6.95 -10.29
CA ILE A 80 -7.22 8.06 -11.08
C ILE A 80 -7.87 8.17 -12.47
N ILE A 81 -8.09 7.03 -13.12
CA ILE A 81 -8.67 6.98 -14.47
C ILE A 81 -10.17 7.31 -14.44
N GLU A 82 -10.91 6.82 -13.45
CA GLU A 82 -12.32 7.15 -13.24
C GLU A 82 -12.50 8.64 -12.91
N ASP A 83 -11.59 9.22 -12.11
CA ASP A 83 -11.53 10.66 -11.86
C ASP A 83 -11.27 11.45 -13.15
N ALA A 84 -10.33 11.01 -14.00
CA ALA A 84 -10.09 11.64 -15.30
C ALA A 84 -11.29 11.49 -16.24
N ALA A 85 -12.01 10.36 -16.19
CA ALA A 85 -13.20 10.10 -16.99
C ALA A 85 -14.37 11.02 -16.60
N SER A 86 -14.56 11.26 -15.30
CA SER A 86 -15.69 12.02 -14.76
C SER A 86 -15.60 13.54 -14.91
N GLN A 87 -14.44 14.11 -15.24
CA GLN A 87 -14.29 15.56 -15.43
C GLN A 87 -15.11 16.08 -16.62
N GLU A 88 -15.97 17.08 -16.41
CA GLU A 88 -16.84 17.62 -17.48
C GLU A 88 -16.11 18.57 -18.45
N ASN A 89 -15.13 19.34 -17.97
CA ASN A 89 -14.49 20.42 -18.72
C ASN A 89 -13.05 20.09 -19.11
N LYS A 90 -12.83 18.94 -19.75
CA LYS A 90 -11.49 18.50 -20.14
C LYS A 90 -10.97 19.34 -21.31
N THR A 91 -9.74 19.84 -21.21
CA THR A 91 -9.07 20.51 -22.32
C THR A 91 -8.88 19.54 -23.49
N SER A 92 -9.36 19.89 -24.68
CA SER A 92 -9.23 19.05 -25.88
C SER A 92 -7.76 18.72 -26.17
N GLY A 93 -7.47 17.43 -26.38
CA GLY A 93 -6.12 16.93 -26.66
C GLY A 93 -5.23 16.75 -25.42
N SER A 94 -5.71 17.10 -24.22
CA SER A 94 -5.00 16.84 -22.97
C SER A 94 -4.94 15.35 -22.62
N ASP A 95 -3.98 14.96 -21.78
CA ASP A 95 -3.86 13.57 -21.34
C ASP A 95 -5.04 13.12 -20.49
N VAL A 96 -5.62 14.04 -19.69
CA VAL A 96 -6.86 13.77 -18.93
C VAL A 96 -8.03 13.41 -19.85
N GLN A 97 -8.19 14.16 -20.96
CA GLN A 97 -9.20 13.85 -21.97
C GLN A 97 -8.96 12.49 -22.61
N LYS A 98 -7.74 12.24 -23.10
CA LYS A 98 -7.41 10.98 -23.78
C LYS A 98 -7.59 9.76 -22.88
N VAL A 99 -7.10 9.81 -21.64
CA VAL A 99 -7.18 8.70 -20.68
C VAL A 99 -8.63 8.42 -20.32
N GLY A 100 -9.40 9.46 -19.97
CA GLY A 100 -10.80 9.29 -19.58
C GLY A 100 -11.69 8.77 -20.72
N ASP A 101 -11.49 9.28 -21.93
CA ASP A 101 -12.27 8.86 -23.10
C ASP A 101 -11.91 7.42 -23.53
N PHE A 102 -10.63 7.05 -23.48
CA PHE A 102 -10.19 5.69 -23.76
C PHE A 102 -10.81 4.69 -22.76
N TYR A 103 -10.77 5.01 -21.47
CA TYR A 103 -11.41 4.18 -20.44
C TYR A 103 -12.93 4.04 -20.69
N THR A 104 -13.61 5.16 -20.95
CA THR A 104 -15.06 5.16 -21.21
C THR A 104 -15.42 4.33 -22.44
N SER A 105 -14.58 4.35 -23.48
CA SER A 105 -14.79 3.54 -24.69
C SER A 105 -14.73 2.03 -24.42
N PHE A 106 -13.89 1.61 -23.48
CA PHE A 106 -13.76 0.20 -23.09
C PHE A 106 -14.90 -0.26 -22.16
N MET A 107 -15.35 0.62 -21.25
CA MET A 107 -16.38 0.27 -20.27
C MET A 107 -17.80 0.26 -20.82
N ASP A 108 -18.03 0.90 -21.97
CA ASP A 108 -19.33 0.92 -22.66
C ASP A 108 -19.60 -0.39 -23.41
N SER A 109 -19.91 -1.43 -22.64
CA SER A 109 -20.18 -2.78 -23.16
C SER A 109 -21.44 -2.88 -24.02
N ALA A 110 -22.29 -1.86 -24.04
CA ALA A 110 -23.50 -1.81 -24.89
C ALA A 110 -23.20 -1.35 -26.33
N LYS A 111 -21.99 -0.83 -26.59
CA LYS A 111 -21.53 -0.43 -27.94
C LYS A 111 -20.83 -1.54 -28.71
N ILE A 112 -20.73 -2.74 -28.13
CA ILE A 112 -20.20 -3.97 -28.74
C ILE A 112 -21.35 -4.97 -28.84
#